data_AF-A0A7L4RQY5-F1
#
_entry.id   AF-A0A7L4RQY5-F1
#
_cell.length_a   1.000
_cell.length_b   1.000
_cell.length_c   1.000
_cell.angle_alpha   90.00
_cell.angle_beta   90.00
_cell.angle_gamma   90.00
#
_symmetry.space_group_name_H-M   'P 1'
#
loop_
_entity.id
_entity.type
_entity.pdbx_description
1 polymer ?
#
loop_
_entity_poly.entity_id
_entity_poly.type
_entity_poly.pdbx_seq_one_letter_code
_entity_poly.pdbx_strand_id
1 'polypeptide(L)' 'MIPHYSLLSNLVYAANGSEVTDVIINGKIVMQDRRMATIDEDKLIDSLVK' A
#
# COMPACT_ATOMS: atom_id res chain seq x y z
N MET A 1 -9.05 -13.41 -12.22
CA MET A 1 -8.83 -12.69 -13.50
C MET A 1 -10.03 -11.78 -13.72
N ILE A 2 -9.87 -10.48 -13.48
CA ILE A 2 -10.91 -9.48 -13.73
C ILE A 2 -10.85 -9.17 -15.23
N PRO A 3 -11.96 -9.15 -15.97
CA PRO A 3 -11.91 -8.83 -17.38
C PRO A 3 -11.44 -7.38 -17.59
N HIS A 4 -10.34 -7.21 -18.32
CA HIS A 4 -9.68 -5.91 -18.59
C HIS A 4 -10.44 -5.13 -19.66
N TYR A 5 -11.58 -4.54 -19.29
CA TYR A 5 -12.34 -3.67 -20.18
C TYR A 5 -11.81 -2.22 -20.20
N SER A 6 -11.17 -1.76 -19.10
CA SER A 6 -10.49 -0.45 -19.02
C SER A 6 -9.59 -0.36 -17.77
N LEU A 7 -8.34 0.09 -17.93
CA LEU A 7 -7.38 0.27 -16.83
C LEU A 7 -7.86 1.32 -15.80
N LEU A 8 -8.47 2.41 -16.27
CA LEU A 8 -9.00 3.46 -15.40
C LEU A 8 -10.14 2.94 -14.53
N SER A 9 -11.05 2.14 -15.10
CA SER A 9 -12.13 1.53 -14.34
C SER A 9 -11.61 0.58 -13.28
N ASN A 10 -10.57 -0.20 -13.59
CA ASN A 10 -9.91 -1.06 -12.61
C ASN A 10 -9.27 -0.25 -11.49
N LEU A 11 -8.57 0.84 -11.80
CA LEU A 11 -7.95 1.71 -10.79
C LEU A 11 -8.98 2.40 -9.88
N VAL A 12 -10.13 2.82 -10.43
CA VAL A 12 -11.14 3.58 -9.67
C VAL A 12 -12.08 2.69 -8.88
N TYR A 13 -12.50 1.55 -9.45
CA TYR A 13 -13.59 0.74 -8.87
C TYR A 13 -13.16 -0.63 -8.34
N ALA A 14 -12.01 -1.16 -8.76
CA ALA A 14 -11.55 -2.48 -8.33
C ALA A 14 -10.32 -2.42 -7.42
N ALA A 15 -9.44 -1.44 -7.64
CA ALA A 15 -8.22 -1.30 -6.87
C ALA A 15 -8.49 -0.85 -5.43
N ASN A 16 -7.67 -1.34 -4.49
CA ASN A 16 -7.73 -0.97 -3.09
C ASN A 16 -6.33 -0.81 -2.49
N GLY A 17 -6.24 -0.23 -1.28
CA GLY A 17 -4.97 0.08 -0.63
C GLY A 17 -4.05 -1.13 -0.41
N SER A 18 -4.59 -2.35 -0.32
CA SER A 18 -3.78 -3.57 -0.14
C SER A 18 -3.02 -4.01 -1.40
N GLU A 19 -3.38 -3.46 -2.57
CA GLU A 19 -2.74 -3.76 -3.85
C GLU A 19 -1.53 -2.85 -4.13
N VAL A 20 -1.32 -1.82 -3.31
CA VAL A 20 -0.16 -0.93 -3.42
C VAL A 20 1.08 -1.67 -2.89
N THR A 21 2.13 -1.77 -3.71
CA THR A 21 3.38 -2.44 -3.35
C THR A 21 4.44 -1.46 -2.84
N ASP A 22 4.56 -0.31 -3.50
CA ASP A 22 5.65 0.65 -3.29
C ASP A 22 5.09 2.08 -3.19
N VAL A 23 5.62 2.86 -2.24
CA VAL A 23 5.23 4.27 -2.03
C VAL A 23 6.50 5.11 -1.88
N ILE A 24 6.55 6.21 -2.64
CA ILE A 24 7.67 7.15 -2.65
C ILE A 24 7.15 8.55 -2.31
N ILE A 25 7.74 9.19 -1.30
CA ILE A 25 7.41 10.56 -0.89
C ILE A 25 8.67 11.40 -0.97
N ASN A 26 8.66 12.46 -1.79
CA ASN A 26 9.80 13.36 -1.99
C ASN A 26 11.12 12.63 -2.30
N GLY A 27 11.07 11.60 -3.16
CA GLY A 27 12.23 10.79 -3.53
C GLY A 27 12.67 9.75 -2.48
N LYS A 28 12.01 9.67 -1.32
CA LYS A 28 12.26 8.65 -0.30
C LYS A 28 11.24 7.52 -0.41
N ILE A 29 11.73 6.28 -0.46
CA ILE A 29 10.89 5.08 -0.36
C ILE A 29 10.38 4.97 1.07
N VAL A 30 9.06 4.99 1.24
CA VAL A 30 8.39 4.85 2.56
C VAL A 30 7.75 3.48 2.73
N MET A 31 7.43 2.79 1.63
CA MET A 31 6.96 1.42 1.58
C MET A 31 7.55 0.73 0.34
N GLN A 32 8.01 -0.51 0.48
CA GLN A 32 8.53 -1.33 -0.62
C GLN A 32 8.13 -2.79 -0.42
N ASP A 33 7.74 -3.48 -1.50
CA ASP A 33 7.29 -4.87 -1.45
C ASP A 33 6.24 -5.14 -0.34
N ARG A 34 5.32 -4.17 -0.14
CA ARG A 34 4.28 -4.21 0.91
C ARG A 34 4.82 -4.23 2.34
N ARG A 35 6.04 -3.75 2.56
CA ARG A 35 6.65 -3.55 3.88
C ARG A 35 6.96 -2.08 4.11
N MET A 36 6.57 -1.55 5.26
CA MET A 36 6.95 -0.20 5.67
C MET A 36 8.47 -0.08 5.82
N ALA A 37 9.07 0.85 5.09
CA ALA A 37 10.51 1.13 5.15
C ALA A 37 10.86 2.16 6.25
N THR A 38 9.88 2.94 6.71
CA THR A 38 10.08 4.04 7.67
C THR A 38 9.52 3.80 9.06
N ILE A 39 8.63 2.82 9.24
CA ILE A 39 7.91 2.57 10.50
C ILE A 39 7.96 1.07 10.78
N ASP A 40 8.16 0.73 12.06
CA ASP A 40 8.06 -0.63 12.56
C ASP A 40 6.60 -0.93 12.89
N GLU A 41 5.94 -1.71 12.03
CA GLU A 41 4.51 -2.01 12.13
C GLU A 41 4.16 -2.75 13.43
N ASP A 42 5.02 -3.68 13.87
CA ASP A 42 4.78 -4.47 15.08
C ASP A 42 4.81 -3.58 16.32
N LYS A 43 5.79 -2.66 16.41
CA LYS A 43 5.85 -1.68 17.50
C LYS A 43 4.65 -0.73 17.48
N LEU A 44 4.20 -0.33 16.30
CA LEU A 44 3.03 0.54 16.17
C LEU A 44 1.77 -0.15 16.69
N ILE A 45 1.55 -1.41 16.30
CA ILE A 45 0.40 -2.19 16.75
C ILE A 45 0.43 -2.39 18.27
N ASP A 46 1.60 -2.74 18.83
CA ASP A 46 1.77 -2.90 20.29
C ASP A 46 1.43 -1.61 21.05
N SER A 47 1.81 -0.45 20.50
CA SER A 47 1.50 0.86 21.10
C SER A 47 0.00 1.23 21.10
N LEU A 48 -0.80 0.59 20.25
CA LEU A 48 -2.25 0.83 20.14
C LEU A 48 -3.08 -0.08 21.06
N VAL A 49 -2.50 -1.17 21.57
CA VAL A 49 -3.19 -2.17 22.40
C VAL A 49 -3.09 -1.84 23.91
N LYS A 50 -2.32 -0.83 24.28
CA LYS A 50 -2.10 -0.38 25.66
C LYS A 50 -3.03 0.76 26.07
#